data_AF-A0A423PL27-F1
#
_entry.id   AF-A0A423PL27-F1
#
_cell.length_a   1.000
_cell.length_b   1.000
_cell.length_c   1.000
_cell.angle_alpha   90.00
_cell.angle_beta   90.00
_cell.angle_gamma   90.00
#
_symmetry.space_group_name_H-M   'P 1'
#
loop_
_entity.id
_entity.type
_entity.pdbx_description
1 polymer ?
#
loop_
_entity_poly.entity_id
_entity_poly.type
_entity_poly.pdbx_seq_one_letter_code
_entity_poly.pdbx_strand_id
1 'polypeptide(L)'
;MNDSANKDTGNTHIDIGGVALPRATLAEVLPDIARFEQHLPDALAVDADMKAGDGSIPDYVSEWPQARIEAVVATLKELGSLREQASAELGQGADHKR
;
A
#
# COMPACT_ATOMS: atom_id res chain seq x y z
N MET A 1 -0.64 -35.34 -20.28
CA MET A 1 -1.51 -34.75 -19.26
C MET A 1 -1.40 -33.25 -19.43
N ASN A 2 -2.49 -32.59 -19.84
CA ASN A 2 -2.53 -31.14 -20.05
C ASN A 2 -2.55 -30.43 -18.70
N ASP A 3 -1.46 -29.76 -18.34
CA ASP A 3 -1.41 -28.85 -17.18
C ASP A 3 -1.80 -27.42 -17.60
N SER A 4 -2.92 -27.31 -18.32
CA SER A 4 -3.51 -26.03 -18.72
C SER A 4 -4.33 -25.47 -17.57
N ALA A 5 -3.68 -24.92 -16.55
CA ALA A 5 -4.36 -24.09 -15.54
C ALA A 5 -3.46 -22.98 -14.95
N ASN A 6 -2.51 -22.44 -15.72
CA ASN A 6 -1.95 -21.12 -15.38
C ASN A 6 -2.90 -20.01 -15.86
N LYS A 7 -3.98 -19.80 -15.12
CA LYS A 7 -4.84 -18.60 -15.23
C LYS A 7 -4.96 -17.95 -13.86
N ASP A 8 -3.91 -17.27 -13.46
CA ASP A 8 -4.02 -16.12 -12.55
C ASP A 8 -3.06 -15.03 -13.02
N THR A 9 -3.38 -14.43 -14.17
CA THR A 9 -2.77 -13.18 -14.62
C THR A 9 -3.53 -12.01 -13.98
N GLY A 10 -3.36 -11.83 -12.67
CA GLY A 10 -4.00 -10.74 -11.92
C GLY A 10 -3.06 -10.17 -10.87
N ASN A 11 -2.10 -9.34 -11.29
CA ASN A 11 -1.16 -8.60 -10.45
C ASN A 11 -0.63 -9.38 -9.23
N THR A 12 0.38 -10.21 -9.44
CA THR A 12 1.14 -10.84 -8.35
C THR A 12 1.81 -9.83 -7.42
N HIS A 13 1.90 -8.57 -7.84
CA HIS A 13 2.46 -7.46 -7.08
C HIS A 13 1.49 -6.28 -7.01
N ILE A 14 1.44 -5.65 -5.84
CA ILE A 14 0.67 -4.44 -5.57
C ILE A 14 1.67 -3.30 -5.38
N ASP A 15 1.46 -2.21 -6.11
CA ASP A 15 2.28 -1.00 -5.98
C ASP A 15 1.75 -0.15 -4.82
N ILE A 16 2.57 0.02 -3.78
CA ILE A 16 2.24 0.79 -2.58
C ILE A 16 2.76 2.23 -2.63
N GLY A 17 2.89 2.79 -3.83
CA GLY A 17 3.35 4.14 -4.10
C GLY A 17 4.88 4.23 -4.18
N GLY A 18 5.44 3.50 -5.15
CA GLY A 18 6.87 3.50 -5.47
C GLY A 18 7.63 2.24 -5.04
N VAL A 19 6.95 1.29 -4.40
CA VAL A 19 7.46 -0.06 -4.12
C VAL A 19 6.39 -1.05 -4.54
N ALA A 20 6.77 -2.02 -5.37
CA ALA A 20 5.89 -3.12 -5.75
C ALA A 20 6.17 -4.32 -4.85
N LEU A 21 5.21 -4.70 -4.00
CA LEU A 21 5.34 -5.84 -3.10
C LEU A 21 4.47 -7.02 -3.56
N PRO A 22 4.91 -8.27 -3.36
CA PRO A 22 4.10 -9.42 -3.70
C PRO A 22 2.79 -9.41 -2.92
N ARG A 23 1.69 -9.63 -3.62
CA ARG A 23 0.35 -9.72 -3.03
C ARG A 23 0.29 -10.79 -1.93
N ALA A 24 1.00 -11.90 -2.12
CA ALA A 24 1.10 -12.97 -1.12
C ALA A 24 1.73 -12.47 0.18
N THR A 25 2.86 -11.76 0.09
CA THR A 25 3.53 -11.16 1.26
C THR A 25 2.64 -10.15 1.96
N LEU A 26 1.91 -9.33 1.19
CA LEU A 26 0.95 -8.39 1.74
C LEU A 26 -0.20 -9.09 2.47
N ALA A 27 -0.66 -10.25 1.97
CA ALA A 27 -1.72 -11.02 2.60
C ALA A 27 -1.29 -11.67 3.94
N GLU A 28 0.02 -11.83 4.17
CA GLU A 28 0.56 -12.34 5.44
C GLU A 28 0.61 -11.27 6.53
N VAL A 29 0.77 -10.01 6.15
CA VAL A 29 0.95 -8.88 7.09
C VAL A 29 -0.30 -8.02 7.24
N LEU A 30 -1.15 -7.94 6.21
CA LEU A 30 -2.38 -7.16 6.23
C LEU A 30 -3.52 -7.99 6.81
N PRO A 31 -4.33 -7.43 7.71
CA PRO A 31 -5.51 -8.10 8.25
C PRO A 31 -6.60 -8.31 7.20
N ASP A 32 -6.70 -7.41 6.21
CA ASP A 32 -7.65 -7.52 5.10
C ASP A 32 -7.06 -6.90 3.83
N ILE A 33 -6.49 -7.78 2.98
CA ILE A 33 -5.88 -7.36 1.72
C ILE A 33 -6.91 -6.85 0.71
N ALA A 34 -8.15 -7.37 0.71
CA ALA A 34 -9.17 -6.95 -0.25
C ALA A 34 -9.61 -5.51 0.03
N ARG A 35 -9.82 -5.18 1.31
CA ARG A 35 -10.08 -3.81 1.78
C ARG A 35 -8.90 -2.89 1.46
N PHE A 36 -7.68 -3.34 1.71
CA PHE A 36 -6.47 -2.57 1.38
C PHE A 36 -6.39 -2.26 -0.12
N GLU A 37 -6.52 -3.26 -1.00
CA GLU A 37 -6.50 -3.09 -2.45
C GLU A 37 -7.61 -2.14 -2.93
N GLN A 38 -8.80 -2.25 -2.35
CA GLN A 38 -9.93 -1.38 -2.70
C GLN A 38 -9.67 0.10 -2.37
N HIS A 39 -9.01 0.37 -1.25
CA HIS A 39 -8.78 1.74 -0.75
C HIS A 39 -7.37 2.27 -1.05
N LEU A 40 -6.50 1.45 -1.63
CA LEU A 40 -5.14 1.83 -2.02
C LEU A 40 -5.09 3.02 -2.98
N PRO A 41 -5.91 3.11 -4.04
CA PRO A 41 -5.87 4.26 -4.95
C PRO A 41 -6.21 5.58 -4.24
N ASP A 42 -7.23 5.56 -3.39
CA ASP A 42 -7.64 6.71 -2.59
C ASP A 42 -6.54 7.11 -1.59
N ALA A 43 -5.94 6.13 -0.92
CA ALA A 43 -4.86 6.36 0.02
C ALA A 43 -3.62 6.96 -0.65
N LEU A 44 -3.24 6.46 -1.84
CA LEU A 44 -2.12 7.00 -2.59
C LEU A 44 -2.38 8.43 -3.09
N ALA A 45 -3.59 8.73 -3.54
CA ALA A 45 -3.97 10.09 -3.93
C ALA A 45 -3.88 11.04 -2.74
N VAL A 46 -4.46 10.66 -1.59
CA VAL A 46 -4.41 11.47 -0.37
C VAL A 46 -2.98 11.65 0.13
N ASP A 47 -2.15 10.60 0.15
CA ASP A 47 -0.73 10.69 0.53
C ASP A 47 0.05 11.65 -0.38
N ALA A 48 -0.18 11.57 -1.69
CA ALA A 48 0.47 12.44 -2.66
C ALA A 48 0.06 13.92 -2.49
N ASP A 49 -1.24 14.17 -2.34
CA ASP A 49 -1.77 15.54 -2.17
C ASP A 49 -1.37 16.13 -0.81
N MET A 50 -1.38 15.33 0.26
CA MET A 50 -0.88 15.75 1.57
C MET A 50 0.61 16.11 1.51
N LYS A 51 1.43 15.33 0.78
CA LYS A 51 2.85 15.68 0.56
C LYS A 51 3.03 16.96 -0.24
N ALA A 52 2.19 17.18 -1.25
CA ALA A 52 2.21 18.42 -2.03
C ALA A 52 1.75 19.63 -1.22
N GLY A 53 0.84 19.43 -0.27
CA GLY A 53 0.25 20.45 0.61
C GLY A 53 0.93 20.60 1.97
N ASP A 54 2.17 20.17 2.14
CA ASP A 54 2.94 20.28 3.40
C ASP A 54 2.21 19.64 4.61
N GLY A 55 1.56 18.50 4.40
CA GLY A 55 0.78 17.78 5.40
C GLY A 55 -0.68 18.22 5.55
N SER A 56 -1.14 19.17 4.73
CA SER A 56 -2.55 19.60 4.72
C SER A 56 -3.47 18.51 4.16
N ILE A 57 -4.62 18.30 4.81
CA ILE A 57 -5.64 17.36 4.33
C ILE A 57 -6.34 17.96 3.09
N PRO A 58 -6.47 17.21 1.98
CA PRO A 58 -7.14 17.71 0.79
C PRO A 58 -8.64 17.96 1.01
N ASP A 59 -9.17 19.05 0.44
CA ASP A 59 -10.56 19.47 0.64
C ASP A 59 -11.59 18.39 0.25
N TYR A 60 -11.34 17.63 -0.82
CA TYR A 60 -12.25 16.58 -1.30
C TYR A 60 -12.44 15.44 -0.31
N VAL A 61 -11.52 15.23 0.63
CA VAL A 61 -11.65 14.20 1.68
C VAL A 61 -12.78 14.56 2.63
N SER A 62 -13.05 15.86 2.81
CA SER A 62 -14.12 16.37 3.68
C SER A 62 -15.52 15.98 3.19
N GLU A 63 -15.67 15.69 1.90
CA GLU A 63 -16.93 15.28 1.29
C GLU A 63 -17.17 13.76 1.37
N TRP A 64 -16.18 13.01 1.85
CA TRP A 64 -16.29 11.56 1.94
C TRP A 64 -17.13 11.11 3.15
N PRO A 65 -17.84 9.98 3.02
CA PRO A 65 -18.50 9.38 4.17
C PRO A 65 -17.46 8.91 5.19
N GLN A 66 -17.79 9.01 6.48
CA GLN A 66 -16.90 8.64 7.59
C GLN A 66 -16.29 7.24 7.39
N ALA A 67 -17.09 6.25 7.00
CA ALA A 67 -16.61 4.89 6.77
C ALA A 67 -15.51 4.80 5.68
N ARG A 68 -15.58 5.64 4.63
CA ARG A 68 -14.54 5.72 3.61
C ARG A 68 -13.29 6.37 4.17
N ILE A 69 -13.43 7.45 4.94
CA ILE A 69 -12.30 8.13 5.60
C ILE A 69 -11.56 7.15 6.51
N GLU A 70 -12.29 6.41 7.35
CA GLU A 70 -11.71 5.41 8.26
C GLU A 70 -10.95 4.31 7.50
N ALA A 71 -11.53 3.82 6.40
CA ALA A 71 -10.87 2.83 5.55
C ALA A 71 -9.60 3.40 4.88
N VAL A 72 -9.63 4.63 4.38
CA VAL A 72 -8.45 5.26 3.76
C VAL A 72 -7.36 5.52 4.81
N VAL A 73 -7.73 6.00 5.99
CA VAL A 73 -6.80 6.21 7.11
C VAL A 73 -6.15 4.90 7.57
N ALA A 74 -6.91 3.80 7.65
CA ALA A 74 -6.35 2.48 7.94
C ALA A 74 -5.31 2.07 6.88
N THR A 75 -5.66 2.24 5.60
CA THR A 75 -4.78 1.95 4.46
C THR A 75 -3.50 2.79 4.50
N LEU A 76 -3.59 4.08 4.83
CA LEU A 76 -2.44 4.97 4.99
C LEU A 76 -1.49 4.52 6.10
N LYS A 77 -2.03 4.05 7.23
CA LYS A 77 -1.21 3.49 8.33
C LYS A 77 -0.49 2.22 7.89
N GLU A 78 -1.21 1.31 7.25
CA GLU A 78 -0.64 0.08 6.71
C GLU A 78 0.44 0.38 5.65
N LEU A 79 0.20 1.34 4.76
CA LEU A 79 1.19 1.83 3.79
C LEU A 79 2.46 2.34 4.48
N GLY A 80 2.32 3.13 5.55
CA GLY A 80 3.45 3.60 6.35
C GLY A 80 4.28 2.45 6.88
N SER A 81 3.64 1.50 7.56
CA SER A 81 4.33 0.32 8.12
C SER A 81 4.96 -0.59 7.06
N LEU A 82 4.32 -0.76 5.89
CA LEU A 82 4.87 -1.54 4.79
C LEU A 82 6.11 -0.87 4.18
N ARG A 83 6.08 0.46 4.01
CA ARG A 83 7.22 1.23 3.51
C ARG A 83 8.37 1.21 4.50
N GLU A 84 8.10 1.33 5.80
CA GLU A 84 9.11 1.20 6.84
C GLU A 84 9.79 -0.17 6.80
N GLN A 85 9.01 -1.26 6.73
CA GLN A 85 9.54 -2.62 6.59
C GLN A 85 10.39 -2.79 5.32
N ALA A 86 9.86 -2.37 4.16
CA ALA A 86 10.58 -2.44 2.90
C ALA A 86 11.88 -1.60 2.94
N SER A 87 11.84 -0.43 3.59
CA SER A 87 13.03 0.42 3.75
C SER A 87 14.05 -0.17 4.73
N ALA A 88 13.61 -0.88 5.76
CA ALA A 88 14.48 -1.59 6.69
C ALA A 88 15.19 -2.78 5.99
N GLU A 89 14.46 -3.55 5.18
CA GLU A 89 15.02 -4.65 4.41
C GLU A 89 16.01 -4.17 3.33
N LEU A 90 15.71 -3.06 2.65
CA LEU A 90 16.59 -2.45 1.65
C LEU A 90 17.78 -1.70 2.29
N GLY A 91 17.60 -1.13 3.47
CA GLY A 91 18.64 -0.42 4.24
C GLY A 91 19.68 -1.35 4.87
N GLN A 92 19.32 -2.61 5.15
CA GLN A 92 20.28 -3.60 5.68
C GLN A 92 21.31 -4.11 4.65
N GLY A 93 21.27 -3.64 3.40
CA GLY A 93 22.31 -3.90 2.40
C GLY A 93 23.52 -2.95 2.40
N ALA A 94 23.47 -1.81 3.13
CA ALA A 94 24.47 -0.74 2.99
C ALA A 94 25.49 -0.62 4.15
N ASP A 95 25.25 -1.24 5.31
CA ASP A 95 25.98 -0.91 6.55
C ASP A 95 26.74 -2.08 7.22
N HIS A 96 27.14 -3.11 6.48
CA HIS A 96 27.98 -4.20 7.04
C HIS A 96 29.46 -4.19 6.60
N LYS A 97 30.00 -3.02 6.26
CA LYS A 97 31.44 -2.85 5.98
C LYS A 97 32.06 -1.70 6.78
N ARG A 98 32.36 -1.96 8.05
CA ARG A 98 33.46 -1.30 8.76
C ARG A 98 34.20 -2.29 9.65
#